data_AF-A0A355TPA0-F1
#
_entry.id   AF-A0A355TPA0-F1
#
_cell.length_a   1.000
_cell.length_b   1.000
_cell.length_c   1.000
_cell.angle_alpha   90.00
_cell.angle_beta   90.00
_cell.angle_gamma   90.00
#
_symmetry.space_group_name_H-M   'P 1'
#
loop_
_entity.id
_entity.type
_entity.pdbx_description
1 polymer ?
#
loop_
_entity_poly.entity_id
_entity_poly.type
_entity_poly.pdbx_seq_one_letter_code
_entity_poly.pdbx_strand_id
1 'polypeptide(L)'
;MVHLRLDHRQLCDIQGRLFELALKSNYDCPAFIETFMNSKAALALDDIYDRLQWAGEEYILEEIEDEAGGLKKAGTVYNREIMYWTGYVYRYWHYYANITSREIYKIANAQLMHDSWLGFHTLDVEMAIDNLVEIHSQKQNIR
;
A
#
# COMPACT_ATOMS: atom_id res chain seq x y z
N MET A 1 8.12 8.61 16.40
CA MET A 1 7.80 7.18 16.46
C MET A 1 6.44 6.96 17.09
N VAL A 2 5.42 6.85 16.24
CA VAL A 2 4.11 6.31 16.57
C VAL A 2 4.30 4.89 17.09
N HIS A 3 3.82 4.66 18.31
CA HIS A 3 3.78 3.32 18.86
C HIS A 3 2.55 2.61 18.30
N LEU A 4 2.71 1.95 17.14
CA LEU A 4 1.65 1.10 16.61
C LEU A 4 1.30 0.01 17.62
N ARG A 5 0.01 -0.31 17.72
CA ARG A 5 -0.42 -1.51 18.46
C ARG A 5 -0.02 -2.76 17.67
N LEU A 6 -0.08 -3.93 18.33
CA LEU A 6 0.33 -5.19 17.71
C LEU A 6 -0.54 -5.54 16.49
N ASP A 7 -1.85 -5.36 16.62
CA ASP A 7 -2.84 -5.52 15.55
C ASP A 7 -2.54 -4.62 14.34
N HIS A 8 -2.19 -3.35 14.57
CA HIS A 8 -1.84 -2.44 13.48
C HIS A 8 -0.56 -2.88 12.74
N ARG A 9 0.47 -3.32 13.48
CA ARG A 9 1.69 -3.87 12.86
C ARG A 9 1.42 -5.13 12.04
N GLN A 10 0.53 -6.00 12.53
CA GLN A 10 0.11 -7.19 11.80
C GLN A 10 -0.61 -6.83 10.51
N LEU A 11 -1.48 -5.81 10.52
CA LEU A 11 -2.15 -5.34 9.30
C LEU A 11 -1.16 -4.73 8.29
N CYS A 12 -0.10 -4.06 8.77
CA CYS A 12 0.98 -3.59 7.88
C CYS A 12 1.70 -4.77 7.21
N ASP A 13 2.03 -5.81 7.97
CA ASP A 13 2.65 -7.03 7.44
C ASP A 13 1.73 -7.77 6.46
N ILE A 14 0.45 -7.94 6.79
CA ILE A 14 -0.56 -8.57 5.92
C ILE A 14 -0.66 -7.83 4.59
N GLN A 15 -0.74 -6.49 4.59
CA GLN A 15 -0.80 -5.73 3.35
C GLN A 15 0.51 -5.82 2.55
N GLY A 16 1.67 -5.84 3.22
CA GLY A 16 2.96 -6.10 2.58
C GLY A 16 2.97 -7.48 1.89
N ARG A 17 2.58 -8.54 2.58
CA ARG A 17 2.50 -9.91 2.04
C ARG A 17 1.45 -10.04 0.93
N LEU A 18 0.32 -9.36 1.03
CA LEU A 18 -0.68 -9.27 -0.03
C LEU A 18 -0.08 -8.71 -1.32
N PHE A 19 0.74 -7.67 -1.23
CA PHE A 19 1.38 -7.07 -2.40
C PHE A 19 2.42 -8.03 -3.02
N GLU A 20 3.16 -8.78 -2.20
CA GLU A 20 4.00 -9.87 -2.70
C GLU A 20 3.17 -10.99 -3.37
N LEU A 21 2.02 -11.33 -2.79
CA LEU A 21 1.11 -12.35 -3.32
C LEU A 21 0.54 -11.93 -4.68
N ALA A 22 0.22 -10.65 -4.86
CA ALA A 22 -0.22 -10.14 -6.14
C ALA A 22 0.84 -10.30 -7.24
N LEU A 23 2.12 -10.04 -6.91
CA LEU A 23 3.25 -10.32 -7.80
C LEU A 23 3.35 -11.82 -8.12
N LYS A 24 3.27 -12.70 -7.11
CA LYS A 24 3.29 -14.17 -7.30
C LYS A 24 2.12 -14.65 -8.19
N SER A 25 1.00 -13.96 -8.14
CA SER A 25 -0.21 -14.24 -8.94
C SER A 25 -0.15 -13.64 -10.35
N ASN A 26 1.01 -13.08 -10.74
CA ASN A 26 1.29 -12.54 -12.08
C ASN A 26 0.40 -11.34 -12.48
N TYR A 27 -0.03 -10.54 -11.49
CA TYR A 27 -0.71 -9.28 -11.75
C TYR A 27 0.27 -8.17 -12.15
N ASP A 28 -0.21 -7.23 -12.96
CA ASP A 28 0.49 -5.97 -13.23
C ASP A 28 0.60 -5.17 -11.93
N CYS A 29 1.82 -4.96 -11.43
CA CYS A 29 2.07 -4.39 -10.10
C CYS A 29 1.51 -2.97 -9.97
N PRO A 30 1.79 -2.01 -10.89
CA PRO A 30 1.19 -0.68 -10.81
C PRO A 30 -0.34 -0.71 -10.79
N ALA A 31 -0.96 -1.47 -11.70
CA ALA A 31 -2.42 -1.55 -11.80
C ALA A 31 -3.05 -2.20 -10.56
N PHE A 32 -2.42 -3.25 -10.02
CA PHE A 32 -2.84 -3.89 -8.78
C PHE A 32 -2.79 -2.91 -7.60
N ILE A 33 -1.66 -2.22 -7.42
CA ILE A 33 -1.48 -1.24 -6.33
C ILE A 33 -2.55 -0.15 -6.43
N GLU A 34 -2.77 0.39 -7.62
CA GLU A 34 -3.81 1.40 -7.86
C GLU A 34 -5.21 0.88 -7.53
N THR A 35 -5.54 -0.32 -8.01
CA THR A 35 -6.85 -0.94 -7.80
C THR A 35 -7.07 -1.17 -6.31
N PHE A 36 -6.10 -1.76 -5.62
CA PHE A 36 -6.17 -1.99 -4.18
C PHE A 36 -6.36 -0.70 -3.40
N MET A 37 -5.50 0.30 -3.58
CA MET A 37 -5.53 1.52 -2.77
C MET A 37 -6.81 2.35 -2.99
N ASN A 38 -7.57 2.08 -4.07
CA ASN A 38 -8.85 2.71 -4.36
C ASN A 38 -10.07 1.83 -4.06
N SER A 39 -9.86 0.58 -3.62
CA SER A 39 -10.90 -0.42 -3.37
C SER A 39 -11.70 -0.17 -2.08
N LYS A 40 -12.87 -0.80 -1.98
CA LYS A 40 -13.65 -0.91 -0.73
C LYS A 40 -12.93 -1.80 0.28
N ALA A 41 -12.18 -2.81 -0.17
CA ALA A 41 -11.34 -3.63 0.71
C ALA A 41 -10.30 -2.77 1.47
N ALA A 42 -9.60 -1.88 0.78
CA ALA A 42 -8.67 -0.96 1.44
C ALA A 42 -9.38 0.02 2.38
N LEU A 43 -10.56 0.52 2.00
CA LEU A 43 -11.39 1.36 2.87
C LEU A 43 -11.85 0.63 4.13
N ALA A 44 -12.20 -0.65 4.03
CA ALA A 44 -12.55 -1.50 5.18
C ALA A 44 -11.37 -1.69 6.13
N LEU A 45 -10.15 -1.81 5.59
CA LEU A 45 -8.92 -1.87 6.39
C LEU A 45 -8.54 -0.52 7.03
N ASP A 46 -9.06 0.60 6.52
CA ASP A 46 -8.90 1.94 7.10
C ASP A 46 -9.85 2.19 8.29
N ASP A 47 -10.88 1.36 8.49
CA ASP A 47 -11.85 1.52 9.58
C ASP A 47 -11.27 1.07 10.93
N ILE A 48 -11.89 1.50 12.04
CA ILE A 48 -11.54 1.08 13.40
C ILE A 48 -11.93 -0.38 13.64
N TYR A 49 -13.05 -0.83 13.06
CA TYR A 49 -13.55 -2.20 13.21
C TYR A 49 -14.15 -2.71 11.90
N ASP A 50 -13.47 -3.68 11.27
CA ASP A 50 -14.01 -4.41 10.13
C ASP A 50 -13.63 -5.90 10.17
N ARG A 51 -14.44 -6.75 9.56
CA ARG A 51 -14.19 -8.20 9.44
C ARG A 51 -12.89 -8.50 8.69
N LEU A 52 -12.54 -7.67 7.69
CA LEU A 52 -11.40 -7.88 6.80
C LEU A 52 -10.06 -7.75 7.54
N GLN A 53 -10.03 -7.09 8.69
CA GLN A 53 -8.85 -6.99 9.54
C GLN A 53 -8.43 -8.34 10.16
N TRP A 54 -9.32 -9.32 10.14
CA TRP A 54 -9.07 -10.69 10.61
C TRP A 54 -8.78 -11.66 9.46
N ALA A 55 -8.80 -11.18 8.22
CA ALA A 55 -8.58 -12.00 7.04
C ALA A 55 -7.08 -12.17 6.74
N GLY A 56 -6.73 -13.32 6.17
CA GLY A 56 -5.42 -13.54 5.56
C GLY A 56 -5.32 -12.85 4.19
N GLU A 57 -4.09 -12.67 3.70
CA GLU A 57 -3.84 -11.99 2.43
C GLU A 57 -4.53 -12.65 1.23
N GLU A 58 -4.71 -13.97 1.21
CA GLU A 58 -5.39 -14.66 0.11
C GLU A 58 -6.87 -14.27 0.02
N TYR A 59 -7.56 -14.20 1.16
CA TYR A 59 -8.96 -13.79 1.19
C TYR A 59 -9.13 -12.32 0.78
N ILE A 60 -8.21 -11.47 1.22
CA ILE A 60 -8.22 -10.06 0.82
C ILE A 60 -8.02 -9.95 -0.70
N LEU A 61 -7.12 -10.75 -1.28
CA LEU A 61 -6.90 -10.78 -2.73
C LEU A 61 -8.15 -11.19 -3.50
N GLU A 62 -8.85 -12.23 -3.05
CA GLU A 62 -10.12 -12.68 -3.64
C GLU A 62 -11.18 -11.57 -3.62
N GLU A 63 -11.36 -10.88 -2.48
CA GLU A 63 -12.32 -9.78 -2.38
C GLU A 63 -11.98 -8.61 -3.33
N ILE A 64 -10.69 -8.31 -3.53
CA ILE A 64 -10.26 -7.28 -4.49
C ILE A 64 -10.54 -7.72 -5.93
N GLU A 65 -10.28 -8.99 -6.25
CA GLU A 65 -10.52 -9.53 -7.59
C GLU A 65 -12.02 -9.53 -7.93
N ASP A 66 -12.86 -9.92 -6.97
CA ASP A 66 -14.31 -9.86 -7.09
C ASP A 66 -14.82 -8.41 -7.20
N GLU A 67 -14.31 -7.49 -6.38
CA GLU A 67 -14.68 -6.08 -6.42
C GLU A 67 -14.34 -5.43 -7.78
N ALA A 68 -13.17 -5.74 -8.33
CA ALA A 68 -12.69 -5.21 -9.59
C ALA A 68 -13.35 -5.84 -10.83
N GLY A 69 -14.03 -6.99 -10.67
CA GLY A 69 -14.52 -7.80 -11.79
C GLY A 69 -13.38 -8.45 -12.58
N GLY A 70 -12.28 -8.76 -11.89
CA GLY A 70 -11.04 -9.28 -12.47
C GLY A 70 -9.89 -8.28 -12.45
N LEU A 71 -8.67 -8.79 -12.22
CA LEU A 71 -7.45 -7.98 -12.14
C LEU A 71 -6.58 -8.13 -13.40
N LYS A 72 -5.89 -7.05 -13.75
CA LYS A 72 -4.98 -7.02 -14.90
C LYS A 72 -3.79 -7.96 -14.67
N LYS A 73 -3.63 -8.94 -15.54
CA LYS A 73 -2.50 -9.90 -15.54
C LYS A 73 -1.42 -9.50 -16.55
N ALA A 74 -0.21 -10.03 -16.35
CA ALA A 74 0.93 -9.96 -17.28
C ALA A 74 1.26 -8.54 -17.79
N GLY A 75 1.91 -7.74 -16.94
CA GLY A 75 2.33 -6.37 -17.27
C GLY A 75 3.61 -5.96 -16.56
N THR A 76 3.67 -4.73 -16.07
CA THR A 76 4.85 -4.25 -15.33
C THR A 76 4.96 -5.00 -14.00
N VAL A 77 6.14 -5.54 -13.72
CA VAL A 77 6.45 -6.23 -12.47
C VAL A 77 7.49 -5.45 -11.69
N TYR A 78 7.31 -5.38 -10.37
CA TYR A 78 8.29 -4.84 -9.45
C TYR A 78 9.02 -5.97 -8.71
N ASN A 79 10.17 -5.65 -8.10
CA ASN A 79 10.84 -6.60 -7.22
C ASN A 79 9.93 -6.93 -6.03
N ARG A 80 9.99 -8.18 -5.56
CA ARG A 80 9.29 -8.65 -4.36
C ARG A 80 9.47 -7.72 -3.15
N GLU A 81 10.68 -7.26 -2.88
CA GLU A 81 10.99 -6.38 -1.75
C GLU A 81 10.33 -5.00 -1.89
N ILE A 82 10.22 -4.49 -3.13
CA ILE A 82 9.51 -3.25 -3.44
C ILE A 82 8.02 -3.43 -3.17
N MET A 83 7.44 -4.56 -3.58
CA MET A 83 6.02 -4.86 -3.36
C MET A 83 5.70 -4.95 -1.86
N TYR A 84 6.48 -5.72 -1.11
CA TYR A 84 6.32 -5.82 0.34
C TYR A 84 6.43 -4.45 1.02
N TRP A 85 7.51 -3.72 0.74
CA TRP A 85 7.74 -2.41 1.33
C TRP A 85 6.61 -1.43 0.99
N THR A 86 6.15 -1.41 -0.26
CA THR A 86 5.06 -0.52 -0.70
C THR A 86 3.77 -0.81 0.06
N GLY A 87 3.37 -2.08 0.14
CA GLY A 87 2.17 -2.49 0.87
C GLY A 87 2.25 -2.15 2.35
N TYR A 88 3.40 -2.44 2.98
CA TYR A 88 3.67 -2.14 4.38
C TYR A 88 3.61 -0.65 4.68
N VAL A 89 4.33 0.17 3.89
CA VAL A 89 4.41 1.63 4.10
C VAL A 89 3.04 2.27 3.93
N TYR A 90 2.25 1.88 2.93
CA TYR A 90 0.91 2.44 2.76
C TYR A 90 -0.01 2.20 3.97
N ARG A 91 -0.01 0.99 4.53
CA ARG A 91 -0.83 0.70 5.73
C ARG A 91 -0.29 1.41 6.97
N TYR A 92 1.03 1.46 7.14
CA TYR A 92 1.65 2.23 8.21
C TYR A 92 1.27 3.71 8.13
N TRP A 93 1.31 4.28 6.92
CA TRP A 93 0.99 5.68 6.66
C TRP A 93 -0.45 6.01 7.05
N HIS A 94 -1.41 5.12 6.78
CA HIS A 94 -2.77 5.29 7.27
C HIS A 94 -2.80 5.47 8.81
N TYR A 95 -2.12 4.62 9.57
CA TYR A 95 -2.08 4.74 11.03
C TYR A 95 -1.26 5.93 11.52
N TYR A 96 -0.24 6.34 10.78
CA TYR A 96 0.63 7.46 11.13
C TYR A 96 -0.08 8.81 10.95
N ALA A 97 -0.76 9.00 9.83
CA ALA A 97 -1.35 10.29 9.44
C ALA A 97 -2.89 10.33 9.55
N ASN A 98 -3.54 9.19 9.84
CA ASN A 98 -4.99 9.06 9.94
C ASN A 98 -5.73 9.58 8.70
N ILE A 99 -5.21 9.26 7.52
CA ILE A 99 -5.80 9.54 6.20
C ILE A 99 -6.06 8.24 5.46
N THR A 100 -7.02 8.23 4.54
CA THR A 100 -7.44 7.01 3.85
C THR A 100 -6.38 6.50 2.87
N SER A 101 -6.42 5.19 2.59
CA SER A 101 -5.61 4.54 1.55
C SER A 101 -5.70 5.30 0.21
N ARG A 102 -6.90 5.75 -0.15
CA ARG A 102 -7.15 6.52 -1.37
C ARG A 102 -6.45 7.89 -1.36
N GLU A 103 -6.44 8.59 -0.23
CA GLU A 103 -5.73 9.88 -0.08
C GLU A 103 -4.22 9.68 -0.14
N ILE A 104 -3.69 8.64 0.51
CA ILE A 104 -2.27 8.29 0.45
C ILE A 104 -1.84 8.03 -0.99
N TYR A 105 -2.62 7.27 -1.76
CA TYR A 105 -2.30 6.97 -3.16
C TYR A 105 -2.26 8.22 -4.06
N LYS A 106 -3.08 9.23 -3.76
CA LYS A 106 -3.01 10.53 -4.47
C LYS A 106 -1.71 11.29 -4.17
N ILE A 107 -1.14 11.11 -2.97
CA ILE A 107 0.13 11.71 -2.57
C ILE A 107 1.28 10.95 -3.24
N ALA A 108 1.31 9.62 -3.07
CA ALA A 108 2.32 8.74 -3.59
C ALA A 108 1.69 7.56 -4.34
N ASN A 109 1.69 7.65 -5.67
CA ASN A 109 1.21 6.57 -6.54
C ASN A 109 2.24 5.44 -6.67
N ALA A 110 1.88 4.35 -7.36
CA ALA A 110 2.73 3.16 -7.51
C ALA A 110 4.12 3.48 -8.09
N GLN A 111 4.19 4.40 -9.07
CA GLN A 111 5.45 4.81 -9.69
C GLN A 111 6.34 5.56 -8.70
N LEU A 112 5.78 6.49 -7.91
CA LEU A 112 6.57 7.21 -6.91
C LEU A 112 7.10 6.26 -5.83
N MET A 113 6.27 5.33 -5.35
CA MET A 113 6.71 4.33 -4.38
C MET A 113 7.87 3.47 -4.91
N HIS A 114 7.75 3.01 -6.16
CA HIS A 114 8.82 2.25 -6.83
C HIS A 114 10.12 3.06 -6.92
N ASP A 115 10.05 4.30 -7.41
CA ASP A 115 11.24 5.13 -7.64
C ASP A 115 11.92 5.56 -6.34
N SER A 116 11.14 5.71 -5.27
CA SER A 116 11.64 6.08 -3.94
C SER A 116 12.22 4.92 -3.15
N TRP A 117 11.89 3.66 -3.49
CA TRP A 117 12.29 2.49 -2.69
C TRP A 117 13.80 2.45 -2.43
N LEU A 118 14.65 2.65 -3.45
CA LEU A 118 16.10 2.50 -3.33
C LEU A 118 16.70 3.39 -2.22
N GLY A 119 16.19 4.61 -2.07
CA GLY A 119 16.67 5.54 -1.05
C GLY A 119 15.94 5.43 0.29
N PHE A 120 14.72 4.91 0.31
CA PHE A 120 13.83 5.02 1.48
C PHE A 120 13.64 3.71 2.26
N HIS A 121 13.88 2.54 1.65
CA HIS A 121 13.61 1.25 2.30
C HIS A 121 14.51 0.92 3.50
N THR A 122 15.61 1.65 3.69
CA THR A 122 16.51 1.53 4.85
C THR A 122 16.25 2.58 5.93
N LEU A 123 15.36 3.54 5.67
CA LEU A 123 14.98 4.56 6.64
C LEU A 123 13.96 4.02 7.64
N ASP A 124 13.79 4.76 8.74
CA ASP A 124 12.58 4.62 9.54
C ASP A 124 11.35 4.91 8.67
N VAL A 125 10.25 4.17 8.90
CA VAL A 125 9.06 4.23 8.06
C VAL A 125 8.41 5.62 8.11
N GLU A 126 8.45 6.30 9.27
CA GLU A 126 7.92 7.67 9.38
C GLU A 126 8.74 8.64 8.55
N MET A 127 10.07 8.51 8.59
CA MET A 127 10.96 9.34 7.77
C MET A 127 10.75 9.08 6.26
N ALA A 128 10.55 7.83 5.86
CA ALA A 128 10.21 7.51 4.48
C ALA A 128 8.88 8.16 4.05
N ILE A 129 7.87 8.14 4.92
CA ILE A 129 6.57 8.78 4.69
C ILE A 129 6.69 10.31 4.61
N ASP A 130 7.42 10.93 5.53
CA ASP A 130 7.59 12.38 5.53
C ASP A 130 8.32 12.86 4.26
N ASN A 131 9.34 12.12 3.80
CA ASN A 131 10.01 12.37 2.52
C ASN A 131 9.04 12.16 1.32
N LEU A 132 8.20 11.11 1.40
CA LEU A 132 6.93 10.91 0.67
C LEU A 132 6.19 12.21 0.36
N VAL A 133 5.71 12.80 1.45
CA VAL A 133 4.90 14.02 1.47
C VAL A 133 5.68 15.19 0.91
N GLU A 134 6.95 15.35 1.30
CA GLU A 134 7.78 16.47 0.85
C GLU A 134 7.96 16.47 -0.68
N ILE A 135 8.26 15.31 -1.28
CA ILE A 135 8.35 15.18 -2.74
C ILE A 135 7.05 15.59 -3.42
N HIS A 136 5.90 15.19 -2.87
CA HIS A 136 4.60 15.57 -3.41
C HIS A 136 4.39 17.08 -3.34
N SER A 137 4.65 17.70 -2.19
CA SER A 137 4.50 19.14 -1.98
C SER A 137 5.40 19.96 -2.91
N GLN A 138 6.66 19.56 -3.09
CA GLN A 138 7.58 20.22 -4.01
C GLN A 138 7.07 20.18 -5.45
N LYS A 139 6.52 19.05 -5.91
CA LYS A 139 5.94 18.92 -7.26
C LYS A 139 4.71 19.80 -7.47
N GLN A 140 3.91 20.06 -6.43
CA GLN A 140 2.76 20.98 -6.53
C GLN A 140 3.21 22.44 -6.58
N ASN A 141 4.26 22.82 -5.85
CA ASN A 141 4.76 24.20 -5.81
C ASN A 141 5.49 24.64 -7.09
N ILE A 142 5.87 23.70 -7.95
CA ILE A 142 6.55 23.96 -9.24
C ILE A 142 5.54 24.07 -10.41
N ARG A 143 4.26 23.80 -10.17
CA ARG A 143 3.17 23.92 -11.16
C ARG A 143 2.43 25.24 -11.04
#